data_AF-A0A965P635-F1
#
_entry.id   AF-A0A965P635-F1
#
_cell.length_a   1.000
_cell.length_b   1.000
_cell.length_c   1.000
_cell.angle_alpha   90.00
_cell.angle_beta   90.00
_cell.angle_gamma   90.00
#
_symmetry.space_group_name_H-M   'P 1'
#
loop_
_entity.id
_entity.type
_entity.pdbx_description
1 polymer ?
#
loop_
_entity_poly.entity_id
_entity_poly.type
_entity_poly.pdbx_seq_one_letter_code
_entity_poly.pdbx_strand_id
1 'polypeptide(L)'
;MSEIVKQVKNARRAGVPLVAINTSDAGATVAGLCAGINGTAVKLEWDIVRGIRPHGKTSEDWWNANRGDYDPTVGNPLNLCGVGLKAPGGAVVLMHLAGRWIGDPTLVQGVWNLRDAFKADGRMLVMLGPSITLPAELSEDVVVFDEPLPSTQEIAKIILQQYANAGVEPDEEVVDQAIDALRGLSAFAAEQVTAMCLTREGVDLTGLWQRKRQHRISSVACSRTCRTKRPPA
;
A
#
# COMPACT_ATOMS: atom_id res chain seq x y z
N MET A 1 2.98 -3.08 -15.52
CA MET A 1 3.75 -3.08 -14.25
C MET A 1 3.77 -1.65 -13.77
N SER A 2 3.18 -1.38 -12.60
CA SER A 2 3.07 -0.02 -12.07
C SER A 2 4.47 0.57 -11.81
N GLU A 3 4.58 1.90 -11.88
CA GLU A 3 5.86 2.60 -11.76
C GLU A 3 6.51 2.37 -10.39
N ILE A 4 5.69 2.33 -9.32
CA ILE A 4 6.16 2.06 -7.95
C ILE A 4 6.86 0.70 -7.83
N VAL A 5 6.37 -0.33 -8.53
CA VAL A 5 6.99 -1.66 -8.52
C VAL A 5 8.39 -1.60 -9.13
N LYS A 6 8.59 -0.80 -10.18
CA LYS A 6 9.93 -0.61 -10.76
C LYS A 6 10.85 0.14 -9.81
N GLN A 7 10.37 1.19 -9.17
CA GLN A 7 11.13 1.97 -8.18
C GLN A 7 11.60 1.10 -7.02
N VAL A 8 10.70 0.30 -6.43
CA VAL A 8 11.06 -0.63 -5.34
C VAL A 8 12.05 -1.69 -5.82
N LYS A 9 11.90 -2.23 -7.04
CA LYS A 9 12.88 -3.17 -7.61
C LYS A 9 14.25 -2.53 -7.83
N ASN A 10 14.30 -1.25 -8.23
CA ASN A 10 15.55 -0.52 -8.37
C ASN A 10 16.21 -0.29 -7.01
N ALA A 11 15.44 0.17 -6.02
CA ALA A 11 15.90 0.35 -4.64
C ALA A 11 16.47 -0.95 -4.07
N ARG A 12 15.78 -2.08 -4.27
CA ARG A 12 16.23 -3.40 -3.80
C ARG A 12 17.52 -3.83 -4.48
N ARG A 13 17.67 -3.61 -5.78
CA ARG A 13 18.93 -3.89 -6.50
C ARG A 13 20.09 -3.02 -6.02
N ALA A 14 19.81 -1.80 -5.56
CA ALA A 14 20.79 -0.89 -4.98
C ALA A 14 21.07 -1.16 -3.48
N GLY A 15 20.45 -2.18 -2.87
CA GLY A 15 20.65 -2.52 -1.46
C GLY A 15 20.04 -1.50 -0.49
N VAL A 16 18.97 -0.80 -0.90
CA VAL A 16 18.22 0.11 -0.02
C VAL A 16 17.44 -0.72 1.02
N PRO A 17 17.72 -0.56 2.34
CA PRO A 17 17.11 -1.42 3.36
C PRO A 17 15.75 -0.92 3.83
N LEU A 18 15.50 0.39 3.82
CA LEU A 18 14.29 1.01 4.39
C LEU A 18 13.61 1.88 3.35
N VAL A 19 12.33 1.61 3.10
CA VAL A 19 11.50 2.33 2.14
C VAL A 19 10.17 2.69 2.79
N ALA A 20 9.66 3.89 2.53
CA ALA A 20 8.30 4.30 2.81
C ALA A 20 7.58 4.57 1.49
N ILE A 21 6.34 4.13 1.36
CA ILE A 21 5.51 4.36 0.18
C ILE A 21 4.23 5.08 0.62
N ASN A 22 4.07 6.31 0.13
CA ASN A 22 2.82 7.03 0.20
C ASN A 22 1.88 6.49 -0.88
N THR A 23 0.86 5.74 -0.46
CA THR A 23 -0.11 5.13 -1.35
C THR A 23 -1.52 5.27 -0.82
N SER A 24 -2.45 5.60 -1.73
CA SER A 24 -3.88 5.60 -1.45
C SER A 24 -4.51 4.20 -1.41
N ASP A 25 -3.78 3.16 -1.85
CA ASP A 25 -4.28 1.79 -1.99
C ASP A 25 -3.20 0.76 -1.65
N ALA A 26 -2.89 0.65 -0.36
CA ALA A 26 -1.84 -0.25 0.12
C ALA A 26 -2.09 -1.73 -0.26
N GLY A 27 -3.35 -2.14 -0.45
CA GLY A 27 -3.68 -3.50 -0.87
C GLY A 27 -3.19 -3.77 -2.30
N ALA A 28 -3.53 -2.88 -3.24
CA ALA A 28 -3.05 -2.97 -4.62
C ALA A 28 -1.52 -2.86 -4.69
N THR A 29 -0.91 -1.96 -3.91
CA THR A 29 0.55 -1.82 -3.84
C THR A 29 1.21 -3.12 -3.39
N VAL A 30 0.73 -3.73 -2.29
CA VAL A 30 1.26 -5.02 -1.79
C VAL A 30 1.14 -6.11 -2.84
N ALA A 31 -0.03 -6.25 -3.48
CA ALA A 31 -0.23 -7.25 -4.53
C ALA A 31 0.75 -7.03 -5.70
N GLY A 32 0.90 -5.78 -6.15
CA GLY A 32 1.83 -5.40 -7.22
C GLY A 32 3.30 -5.68 -6.85
N LEU A 33 3.71 -5.37 -5.61
CA LEU A 33 5.05 -5.65 -5.12
C LEU A 33 5.31 -7.15 -5.00
N CYS A 34 4.39 -7.91 -4.41
CA CYS A 34 4.52 -9.36 -4.26
C CYS A 34 4.60 -10.09 -5.61
N ALA A 35 3.85 -9.61 -6.61
CA ALA A 35 3.89 -10.11 -7.98
C ALA A 35 5.12 -9.63 -8.78
N GLY A 36 5.62 -8.42 -8.53
CA GLY A 36 6.76 -7.85 -9.24
C GLY A 36 8.12 -8.30 -8.71
N ILE A 37 8.17 -8.65 -7.41
CA ILE A 37 9.34 -9.20 -6.71
C ILE A 37 9.31 -10.72 -6.93
N ASN A 38 9.86 -11.12 -8.08
CA ASN A 38 9.99 -12.51 -8.50
C ASN A 38 11.06 -13.25 -7.70
N GLY A 39 10.99 -14.58 -7.71
CA GLY A 39 11.96 -15.48 -7.10
C GLY A 39 11.54 -16.04 -5.74
N THR A 40 12.50 -16.63 -5.04
CA THR A 40 12.34 -17.33 -3.75
C THR A 40 12.47 -16.40 -2.54
N ALA A 41 12.48 -15.08 -2.75
CA ALA A 41 12.54 -14.12 -1.67
C ALA A 41 11.29 -14.25 -0.78
N VAL A 42 11.53 -14.39 0.53
CA VAL A 42 10.46 -14.40 1.54
C VAL A 42 9.79 -13.03 1.56
N LYS A 43 8.47 -13.02 1.48
CA LYS A 43 7.62 -11.82 1.45
C LYS A 43 6.62 -11.90 2.59
N LEU A 44 6.76 -10.99 3.56
CA LEU A 44 5.95 -10.96 4.77
C LEU A 44 5.17 -9.66 4.80
N GLU A 45 3.86 -9.74 4.66
CA GLU A 45 2.96 -8.61 4.92
C GLU A 45 2.59 -8.60 6.40
N TRP A 46 2.49 -7.43 7.00
CA TRP A 46 2.12 -7.29 8.40
C TRP A 46 1.07 -6.21 8.59
N ASP A 47 0.06 -6.52 9.39
CA ASP A 47 -0.83 -5.53 9.99
C ASP A 47 -1.07 -5.81 11.47
N ILE A 48 -1.40 -4.76 12.21
CA ILE A 48 -1.54 -4.81 13.67
C ILE A 48 -2.59 -5.82 14.17
N VAL A 49 -3.60 -6.13 13.36
CA VAL A 49 -4.73 -6.99 13.78
C VAL A 49 -4.43 -8.46 13.50
N ARG A 50 -3.88 -8.77 12.32
CA ARG A 50 -3.68 -10.16 11.86
C ARG A 50 -2.25 -10.67 12.05
N GLY A 51 -1.29 -9.80 12.35
CA GLY A 51 0.12 -10.15 12.42
C GLY A 51 0.72 -10.40 11.03
N ILE A 52 1.65 -11.35 10.94
CA ILE A 52 2.38 -11.71 9.72
C ILE A 52 1.49 -12.56 8.80
N ARG A 53 1.39 -12.10 7.56
CA ARG A 53 0.75 -12.75 6.43
C ARG A 53 1.82 -13.03 5.36
N PRO A 54 2.29 -14.28 5.24
CA PRO A 54 3.26 -14.63 4.21
C PRO A 54 2.64 -14.62 2.81
N HIS A 55 3.42 -14.23 1.80
CA HIS A 55 2.99 -14.22 0.40
C HIS A 55 3.76 -15.25 -0.43
N GLY A 56 3.03 -16.29 -0.87
CA GLY A 56 3.55 -17.38 -1.68
C GLY A 56 4.21 -18.51 -0.87
N LYS A 57 4.35 -19.66 -1.52
CA LYS A 57 4.72 -20.93 -0.86
C LYS A 57 6.02 -20.86 -0.04
N THR A 58 7.07 -20.25 -0.57
CA THR A 58 8.36 -20.10 0.16
C THR A 58 8.21 -19.28 1.44
N SER A 59 7.41 -18.22 1.41
CA SER A 59 7.15 -17.37 2.57
C SER A 59 6.29 -18.10 3.61
N GLU A 60 5.30 -18.88 3.15
CA GLU A 60 4.42 -19.68 4.01
C GLU A 60 5.22 -20.77 4.75
N ASP A 61 6.06 -21.50 4.03
CA ASP A 61 6.90 -22.55 4.61
C ASP A 61 7.86 -21.98 5.64
N TRP A 62 8.51 -20.85 5.32
CA TRP A 62 9.38 -20.15 6.26
C TRP A 62 8.60 -19.67 7.50
N TRP A 63 7.44 -19.03 7.31
CA TRP A 63 6.67 -18.51 8.43
C TRP A 63 6.15 -19.63 9.36
N ASN A 64 5.65 -20.72 8.79
CA ASN A 64 5.18 -21.87 9.56
C ASN A 64 6.31 -22.52 10.38
N ALA A 65 7.55 -22.52 9.89
CA ALA A 65 8.70 -23.04 10.61
C ALA A 65 9.20 -22.09 11.73
N ASN A 66 8.92 -20.78 11.63
CA ASN A 66 9.55 -19.75 12.46
C ASN A 66 8.61 -18.99 13.40
N ARG A 67 7.29 -19.08 13.24
CA ARG A 67 6.32 -18.29 14.02
C ARG A 67 6.18 -18.70 15.50
N GLY A 68 6.56 -19.92 15.86
CA GLY A 68 6.30 -20.48 17.20
C GLY A 68 4.82 -20.85 17.41
N ASP A 69 4.37 -20.92 18.66
CA ASP A 69 3.01 -21.32 19.02
C ASP A 69 1.96 -20.24 18.72
N TYR A 70 2.36 -18.96 18.74
CA TYR A 70 1.52 -17.81 18.44
C TYR A 70 2.32 -16.72 17.73
N ASP A 71 1.64 -15.82 17.01
CA ASP A 71 2.28 -14.68 16.34
C ASP A 71 2.48 -13.52 17.34
N PRO A 72 3.72 -13.19 17.73
CA PRO A 72 4.00 -12.12 18.70
C PRO A 72 3.79 -10.72 18.12
N THR A 73 3.57 -10.60 16.81
CA THR A 73 3.43 -9.31 16.13
C THR A 73 1.99 -8.80 16.12
N VAL A 74 1.01 -9.62 16.52
CA VAL A 74 -0.38 -9.19 16.72
C VAL A 74 -0.44 -8.18 17.86
N GLY A 75 -0.94 -6.98 17.58
CA GLY A 75 -1.00 -5.90 18.56
C GLY A 75 0.34 -5.25 18.90
N ASN A 76 1.45 -5.65 18.27
CA ASN A 76 2.78 -5.13 18.59
C ASN A 76 3.64 -4.87 17.33
N PRO A 77 3.75 -3.61 16.87
CA PRO A 77 4.55 -3.27 15.69
C PRO A 77 6.06 -3.44 15.93
N LEU A 78 6.56 -3.32 17.15
CA LEU A 78 7.99 -3.49 17.43
C LEU A 78 8.43 -4.94 17.17
N ASN A 79 7.58 -5.91 17.50
CA ASN A 79 7.87 -7.32 17.27
C ASN A 79 8.00 -7.67 15.78
N LEU A 80 7.42 -6.86 14.86
CA LEU A 80 7.67 -6.99 13.42
C LEU A 80 9.16 -6.82 13.09
N CYS A 81 9.84 -5.87 13.72
CA CYS A 81 11.27 -5.65 13.51
C CYS A 81 12.07 -6.89 13.94
N GLY A 82 11.68 -7.51 15.07
CA GLY A 82 12.28 -8.76 15.54
C GLY A 82 12.09 -9.92 14.56
N VAL A 83 10.92 -10.05 13.94
CA VAL A 83 10.69 -11.03 12.86
C VAL A 83 11.54 -10.70 11.63
N GLY A 84 11.62 -9.43 11.23
CA GLY A 84 12.44 -8.97 10.10
C GLY A 84 13.92 -9.31 10.26
N LEU A 85 14.48 -9.16 11.46
CA LEU A 85 15.87 -9.53 11.77
C LEU A 85 16.14 -11.03 11.61
N LYS A 86 15.14 -11.89 11.83
CA LYS A 86 15.24 -13.34 11.67
C LYS A 86 14.95 -13.81 10.24
N ALA A 87 14.33 -12.97 9.42
CA ALA A 87 14.02 -13.29 8.03
C ALA A 87 15.32 -13.55 7.23
N PRO A 88 15.27 -14.44 6.21
CA PRO A 88 16.45 -14.76 5.43
C PRO A 88 16.88 -13.57 4.57
N GLY A 89 18.13 -13.61 4.10
CA GLY A 89 18.67 -12.60 3.17
C GLY A 89 17.76 -12.41 1.95
N GLY A 90 17.62 -11.17 1.51
CA GLY A 90 16.74 -10.81 0.40
C GLY A 90 15.25 -10.72 0.71
N ALA A 91 14.82 -11.01 1.95
CA ALA A 91 13.42 -10.93 2.35
C ALA A 91 12.85 -9.51 2.29
N VAL A 92 11.54 -9.41 2.05
CA VAL A 92 10.81 -8.15 1.97
C VAL A 92 9.69 -8.17 3.00
N VAL A 93 9.72 -7.19 3.90
CA VAL A 93 8.73 -7.02 4.97
C VAL A 93 7.88 -5.80 4.65
N LEU A 94 6.56 -5.96 4.56
CA LEU A 94 5.60 -4.94 4.18
C LEU A 94 4.75 -4.57 5.41
N MET A 95 4.89 -3.33 5.91
CA MET A 95 4.22 -2.86 7.12
C MET A 95 3.06 -1.93 6.77
N HIS A 96 1.84 -2.30 7.15
CA HIS A 96 0.67 -1.41 7.03
C HIS A 96 0.61 -0.35 8.13
N LEU A 97 -0.10 0.75 7.85
CA LEU A 97 -0.37 1.84 8.79
C LEU A 97 0.89 2.50 9.38
N ALA A 98 2.02 2.47 8.67
CA ALA A 98 3.31 2.92 9.21
C ALA A 98 3.27 4.36 9.74
N GLY A 99 2.58 5.27 9.04
CA GLY A 99 2.41 6.67 9.48
C GLY A 99 1.69 6.86 10.82
N ARG A 100 1.00 5.84 11.34
CA ARG A 100 0.39 5.87 12.69
C ARG A 100 1.35 5.45 13.79
N TRP A 101 2.38 4.69 13.46
CA TRP A 101 3.27 4.06 14.44
C TRP A 101 4.69 4.62 14.42
N ILE A 102 5.15 5.16 13.30
CA ILE A 102 6.55 5.59 13.10
C ILE A 102 6.96 6.81 13.94
N GLY A 103 6.05 7.37 14.75
CA GLY A 103 6.37 8.37 15.77
C GLY A 103 6.64 7.79 17.16
N ASP A 104 6.37 6.50 17.38
CA ASP A 104 6.67 5.84 18.65
C ASP A 104 8.19 5.61 18.78
N PRO A 105 8.85 6.10 19.85
CA PRO A 105 10.30 5.99 19.98
C PRO A 105 10.84 4.57 19.93
N THR A 106 10.08 3.58 20.42
CA THR A 106 10.52 2.18 20.41
C THR A 106 10.51 1.62 19.00
N LEU A 107 9.49 1.95 18.20
CA LEU A 107 9.44 1.55 16.80
C LEU A 107 10.48 2.29 15.96
N VAL A 108 10.71 3.58 16.22
CA VAL A 108 11.77 4.35 15.54
C VAL A 108 13.12 3.68 15.70
N GLN A 109 13.49 3.35 16.94
CA GLN A 109 14.74 2.62 17.22
C GLN A 109 14.72 1.22 16.58
N GLY A 110 13.58 0.53 16.64
CA GLY A 110 13.40 -0.79 16.02
C GLY A 110 13.66 -0.79 14.52
N VAL A 111 13.08 0.16 13.79
CA VAL A 111 13.27 0.34 12.35
C VAL A 111 14.71 0.72 12.02
N TRP A 112 15.30 1.66 12.78
CA TRP A 112 16.69 2.06 12.59
C TRP A 112 17.66 0.88 12.75
N ASN A 113 17.42 0.02 13.75
CA ASN A 113 18.22 -1.19 13.99
C ASN A 113 18.17 -2.20 12.83
N LEU A 114 17.15 -2.15 11.96
CA LEU A 114 17.09 -3.02 10.78
C LEU A 114 18.09 -2.59 9.70
N ARG A 115 18.46 -1.31 9.64
CA ARG A 115 19.19 -0.69 8.52
C ARG A 115 20.41 -1.49 8.08
N ASP A 116 21.33 -1.74 9.01
CA ASP A 116 22.63 -2.33 8.68
C ASP A 116 22.49 -3.84 8.41
N ALA A 117 21.66 -4.54 9.19
CA ALA A 117 21.36 -5.95 8.99
C ALA A 117 20.70 -6.20 7.63
N PHE A 118 19.76 -5.34 7.24
CA PHE A 118 19.03 -5.47 5.97
C PHE A 118 19.90 -5.10 4.78
N LYS A 119 20.76 -4.08 4.94
CA LYS A 119 21.71 -3.68 3.90
C LYS A 119 22.75 -4.77 3.62
N ALA A 120 23.19 -5.49 4.66
CA ALA A 120 24.23 -6.52 4.53
C ALA A 120 23.82 -7.70 3.64
N ASP A 121 22.55 -8.09 3.64
CA ASP A 121 22.06 -9.28 2.94
C ASP A 121 20.86 -9.02 2.00
N GLY A 122 20.57 -7.75 1.72
CA GLY A 122 19.57 -7.33 0.73
C GLY A 122 18.11 -7.48 1.19
N ARG A 123 17.86 -7.57 2.50
CA ARG A 123 16.49 -7.46 3.02
C ARG A 123 15.98 -6.03 2.89
N MET A 124 14.66 -5.88 2.92
CA MET A 124 14.01 -4.57 2.81
C MET A 124 12.77 -4.50 3.69
N LEU A 125 12.64 -3.41 4.44
CA LEU A 125 11.38 -2.99 5.07
C LEU A 125 10.70 -1.97 4.16
N VAL A 126 9.43 -2.22 3.85
CA VAL A 126 8.55 -1.33 3.08
C VAL A 126 7.39 -0.90 3.98
N MET A 127 7.37 0.38 4.34
CA MET A 127 6.35 1.01 5.16
C MET A 127 5.26 1.62 4.28
N LEU A 128 3.99 1.28 4.52
CA LEU A 128 2.85 1.69 3.70
C LEU A 128 1.92 2.63 4.48
N GLY A 129 1.44 3.67 3.79
CA GLY A 129 0.42 4.57 4.33
C GLY A 129 0.01 5.64 3.31
N PRO A 130 -1.12 6.34 3.52
CA PRO A 130 -1.58 7.39 2.60
C PRO A 130 -0.72 8.65 2.64
N SER A 131 -0.09 8.92 3.77
CA SER A 131 0.88 10.01 3.96
C SER A 131 1.70 9.67 5.20
N ILE A 132 2.98 9.38 5.01
CA ILE A 132 3.92 9.05 6.08
C ILE A 132 4.78 10.27 6.34
N THR A 133 4.71 10.80 7.57
CA THR A 133 5.66 11.80 8.06
C THR A 133 6.72 11.07 8.88
N LEU A 134 7.96 11.09 8.40
CA LEU A 134 9.07 10.43 9.09
C LEU A 134 9.56 11.29 10.26
N PRO A 135 9.95 10.67 11.39
CA PRO A 135 10.69 11.35 12.44
C PRO A 135 12.10 11.72 11.94
N ALA A 136 12.73 12.71 12.57
CA ALA A 136 14.02 13.24 12.12
C ALA A 136 15.13 12.19 12.16
N GLU A 137 15.05 11.26 13.10
CA GLU A 137 15.99 10.15 13.29
C GLU A 137 16.01 9.16 12.10
N LEU A 138 14.95 9.15 11.27
CA LEU A 138 14.83 8.27 10.10
C LEU A 138 14.84 9.02 8.76
N SER A 139 14.92 10.36 8.77
CA SER A 139 14.74 11.16 7.55
C SER A 139 15.78 10.90 6.48
N GLU A 140 17.03 10.63 6.89
CA GLU A 140 18.15 10.35 5.98
C GLU A 140 18.37 8.85 5.71
N ASP A 141 17.74 7.97 6.50
CA ASP A 141 17.92 6.52 6.41
C ASP A 141 16.80 5.83 5.61
N VAL A 142 15.65 6.49 5.39
CA VAL A 142 14.47 5.93 4.73
C VAL A 142 14.22 6.61 3.39
N VAL A 143 14.14 5.83 2.31
CA VAL A 143 13.77 6.34 0.99
C VAL A 143 12.24 6.42 0.88
N VAL A 144 11.71 7.59 0.53
CA VAL A 144 10.26 7.81 0.36
C VAL A 144 9.89 7.76 -1.12
N PHE A 145 8.88 6.98 -1.46
CA PHE A 145 8.24 6.97 -2.78
C PHE A 145 6.79 7.41 -2.69
N ASP A 146 6.34 8.19 -3.67
CA ASP A 146 4.94 8.56 -3.83
C ASP A 146 4.34 7.73 -4.97
N GLU A 147 3.34 6.91 -4.66
CA GLU A 147 2.61 6.17 -5.67
C GLU A 147 1.59 7.10 -6.34
N PRO A 148 1.71 7.35 -7.66
CA PRO A 148 0.74 8.18 -8.36
C PRO A 148 -0.62 7.48 -8.41
N LEU A 149 -1.67 8.29 -8.53
CA LEU A 149 -3.01 7.78 -8.85
C LEU A 149 -3.00 7.05 -10.20
N PRO A 150 -3.90 6.07 -10.40
CA PRO A 150 -3.97 5.28 -11.62
C PRO A 150 -4.11 6.17 -12.87
N SER A 151 -3.40 5.80 -13.92
CA SER A 151 -3.48 6.43 -15.23
C SER A 151 -4.85 6.19 -15.88
N THR A 152 -5.18 7.00 -16.89
CA THR A 152 -6.38 6.83 -17.74
C THR A 152 -6.53 5.40 -18.26
N GLN A 153 -5.42 4.79 -18.70
CA GLN A 153 -5.42 3.41 -19.22
C GLN A 153 -5.69 2.36 -18.13
N GLU A 154 -5.23 2.60 -16.90
CA GLU A 154 -5.50 1.72 -15.76
C GLU A 154 -6.95 1.84 -15.30
N ILE A 155 -7.48 3.07 -15.26
CA ILE A 155 -8.90 3.31 -14.97
C ILE A 155 -9.80 2.62 -16.01
N ALA A 156 -9.47 2.73 -17.30
CA ALA A 156 -10.19 2.05 -18.37
C ALA A 156 -10.23 0.54 -18.15
N LYS A 157 -9.09 -0.08 -17.79
CA LYS A 157 -9.03 -1.52 -17.50
C LYS A 157 -9.90 -1.91 -16.30
N ILE A 158 -9.93 -1.09 -15.26
CA ILE A 158 -10.79 -1.32 -14.09
C ILE A 158 -12.26 -1.30 -14.51
N ILE A 159 -12.68 -0.30 -15.29
CA ILE A 159 -14.06 -0.19 -15.78
C ILE A 159 -14.42 -1.42 -16.63
N LEU A 160 -13.60 -1.75 -17.63
CA LEU A 160 -13.84 -2.90 -18.52
C LEU A 160 -13.89 -4.22 -17.75
N GLN A 161 -13.07 -4.38 -16.71
CA GLN A 161 -13.14 -5.56 -15.85
C GLN A 161 -14.47 -5.63 -15.10
N GLN A 162 -15.03 -4.50 -14.65
CA GLN A 162 -16.36 -4.48 -14.01
C GLN A 162 -17.47 -4.85 -15.00
N TYR A 163 -17.43 -4.34 -16.24
CA TYR A 163 -18.34 -4.76 -17.30
C TYR A 163 -18.26 -6.27 -17.57
N ALA A 164 -17.05 -6.81 -17.72
CA ALA A 164 -16.82 -8.23 -17.93
C ALA A 164 -17.35 -9.09 -16.76
N ASN A 165 -17.14 -8.65 -15.51
CA ASN A 165 -17.64 -9.33 -14.32
C ASN A 165 -19.18 -9.33 -14.25
N ALA A 166 -19.83 -8.27 -14.76
CA ALA A 166 -21.28 -8.15 -14.80
C ALA A 166 -21.91 -8.85 -16.02
N GLY A 167 -21.12 -9.27 -17.01
CA GLY A 167 -21.61 -9.82 -18.27
C GLY A 167 -22.39 -8.79 -19.11
N VAL A 168 -22.03 -7.51 -19.00
CA VAL A 168 -22.64 -6.41 -19.75
C VAL A 168 -21.63 -5.93 -20.80
N GLU A 169 -22.09 -5.69 -22.02
CA GLU A 169 -21.23 -5.16 -23.08
C GLU A 169 -20.94 -3.67 -22.85
N PRO A 170 -19.67 -3.23 -22.93
CA PRO A 170 -19.31 -1.84 -22.77
C PRO A 170 -19.64 -1.03 -24.02
N ASP A 171 -20.19 0.17 -23.83
CA ASP A 171 -20.24 1.21 -24.84
C ASP A 171 -18.98 2.08 -24.72
N GLU A 172 -18.23 2.22 -25.81
CA GLU A 172 -16.95 2.96 -25.83
C GLU A 172 -17.10 4.42 -25.40
N GLU A 173 -18.17 5.11 -25.83
CA GLU A 173 -18.41 6.51 -25.49
C GLU A 173 -18.72 6.67 -24.00
N VAL A 174 -19.51 5.73 -23.45
CA VAL A 174 -19.83 5.71 -22.01
C VAL A 174 -18.59 5.39 -21.18
N VAL A 175 -17.72 4.48 -21.65
CA VAL A 175 -16.46 4.16 -20.97
C VAL A 175 -15.55 5.37 -20.91
N ASP A 176 -15.40 6.13 -22.00
CA ASP A 176 -14.56 7.33 -22.03
C ASP A 176 -15.06 8.39 -21.03
N GLN A 177 -16.37 8.62 -20.98
CA GLN A 177 -16.98 9.54 -20.01
C GLN A 177 -16.81 9.05 -18.55
N ALA A 178 -16.92 7.73 -18.34
CA ALA A 178 -16.69 7.12 -17.03
C ALA A 178 -15.24 7.27 -16.58
N ILE A 179 -14.26 7.15 -17.49
CA ILE A 179 -12.84 7.37 -17.18
C ILE A 179 -12.65 8.80 -16.65
N ASP A 180 -13.18 9.81 -17.33
CA ASP A 180 -13.09 11.20 -16.89
C ASP A 180 -13.78 11.44 -15.53
N ALA A 181 -14.91 10.77 -15.29
CA ALA A 181 -15.57 10.80 -14.00
C ALA A 181 -14.73 10.16 -12.89
N LEU A 182 -13.95 9.12 -13.15
CA LEU A 182 -13.17 8.40 -12.14
C LEU A 182 -11.75 8.92 -11.94
N ARG A 183 -11.24 9.77 -12.85
CA ARG A 183 -9.92 10.43 -12.70
C ARG A 183 -9.79 11.11 -11.34
N GLY A 184 -8.69 10.84 -10.65
CA GLY A 184 -8.39 11.38 -9.33
C GLY A 184 -8.85 10.49 -8.17
N LEU A 185 -9.37 9.29 -8.44
CA LEU A 185 -9.63 8.26 -7.44
C LEU A 185 -8.49 7.24 -7.42
N SER A 186 -8.33 6.53 -6.29
CA SER A 186 -7.46 5.34 -6.24
C SER A 186 -8.06 4.20 -7.06
N ALA A 187 -7.26 3.18 -7.39
CA ALA A 187 -7.72 2.03 -8.16
C ALA A 187 -8.92 1.34 -7.49
N PHE A 188 -8.80 1.00 -6.21
CA PHE A 188 -9.91 0.41 -5.46
C PHE A 188 -11.14 1.33 -5.39
N ALA A 189 -10.97 2.64 -5.17
CA ALA A 189 -12.11 3.55 -5.15
C ALA A 189 -12.81 3.65 -6.51
N ALA A 190 -12.04 3.68 -7.61
CA ALA A 190 -12.58 3.66 -8.96
C ALA A 190 -13.37 2.37 -9.24
N GLU A 191 -12.85 1.23 -8.79
CA GLU A 191 -13.53 -0.07 -8.88
C GLU A 191 -14.88 -0.06 -8.14
N GLN A 192 -14.88 0.35 -6.87
CA GLN A 192 -16.10 0.38 -6.05
C GLN A 192 -17.15 1.34 -6.61
N VAL A 193 -16.74 2.54 -7.01
CA VAL A 193 -17.65 3.54 -7.58
C VAL A 193 -18.22 3.05 -8.91
N THR A 194 -17.44 2.37 -9.74
CA THR A 194 -17.93 1.75 -10.98
C THR A 194 -18.93 0.65 -10.68
N ALA A 195 -18.59 -0.29 -9.79
CA ALA A 195 -19.45 -1.42 -9.44
C ALA A 195 -20.82 -0.97 -8.91
N MET A 196 -20.85 0.10 -8.10
CA MET A 196 -22.09 0.66 -7.56
C MET A 196 -22.94 1.43 -8.59
N CYS A 197 -22.36 1.82 -9.72
CA CYS A 197 -23.04 2.54 -10.81
C CYS A 197 -23.30 1.66 -12.03
N LEU A 198 -22.81 0.43 -12.06
CA LEU A 198 -23.00 -0.49 -13.19
C LEU A 198 -24.38 -1.16 -13.08
N THR A 199 -25.17 -1.02 -14.13
CA THR A 199 -26.50 -1.63 -14.28
C THR A 199 -26.51 -2.57 -15.49
N ARG A 200 -27.64 -3.24 -15.74
CA ARG A 200 -27.83 -4.06 -16.94
C ARG A 200 -27.76 -3.26 -18.25
N GLU A 201 -28.04 -1.97 -18.18
CA GLU A 201 -28.02 -1.04 -19.31
C GLU A 201 -26.65 -0.37 -19.50
N GLY A 202 -25.68 -0.67 -18.62
CA GLY A 202 -24.36 -0.03 -18.58
C GLY A 202 -24.17 0.85 -17.35
N VAL A 203 -23.10 1.65 -17.37
CA VAL A 203 -22.71 2.52 -16.25
C VAL A 203 -23.58 3.77 -16.18
N ASP A 204 -24.17 4.04 -15.01
CA ASP A 204 -24.82 5.30 -14.68
C ASP A 204 -23.77 6.42 -14.46
N LEU A 205 -23.54 7.19 -15.52
CA LEU A 205 -22.64 8.33 -15.52
C LEU A 205 -23.03 9.42 -14.51
N THR A 206 -24.32 9.66 -14.30
CA THR A 206 -24.79 10.67 -13.34
C THR A 206 -24.43 10.23 -11.93
N GLY A 207 -24.67 8.95 -11.62
CA GLY A 207 -24.27 8.33 -10.37
C GLY A 207 -22.75 8.36 -10.13
N LEU A 208 -21.93 8.18 -11.16
CA LEU A 208 -20.47 8.30 -11.06
C LEU A 208 -20.04 9.70 -10.62
N TRP A 209 -20.55 10.74 -11.28
CA TRP A 209 -20.21 12.13 -10.97
C TRP A 209 -20.65 12.55 -9.55
N GLN A 210 -21.83 12.12 -9.11
CA GLN A 210 -22.31 12.38 -7.76
C GLN A 210 -21.39 11.73 -6.71
N ARG A 211 -21.01 10.46 -6.91
CA ARG A 211 -20.10 9.75 -6.01
C ARG A 211 -18.69 10.34 -5.99
N LYS A 212 -18.16 10.77 -7.14
CA LYS A 212 -16.87 11.50 -7.21
C LYS A 212 -16.89 12.76 -6.36
N ARG A 213 -17.96 13.56 -6.43
CA ARG A 213 -18.13 14.77 -5.63
C ARG A 213 -18.12 14.47 -4.13
N GLN A 214 -18.85 13.43 -3.71
CA GLN A 214 -18.88 13.00 -2.31
C GLN A 214 -17.48 12.59 -1.81
N HIS A 215 -16.71 11.86 -2.63
CA HIS A 215 -15.34 11.46 -2.31
C HIS A 215 -14.35 12.64 -2.19
N ARG A 216 -14.50 13.68 -3.03
CA ARG A 216 -13.65 14.88 -2.95
C ARG A 216 -13.97 15.76 -1.74
N ILE A 217 -15.23 15.83 -1.32
CA ILE A 217 -15.63 16.67 -0.18
C ILE A 217 -15.08 16.11 1.13
N SER A 218 -15.06 14.79 1.30
CA SER A 218 -14.53 14.16 2.53
C SER A 218 -13.00 14.25 2.65
N SER A 219 -12.26 14.18 1.54
CA SER A 219 -10.79 14.32 1.55
C SER A 219 -10.31 15.74 1.85
N VAL A 220 -11.05 16.76 1.42
CA VAL A 220 -10.75 18.19 1.69
C VAL A 220 -11.18 18.62 3.10
N ALA A 221 -12.25 18.03 3.66
CA ALA A 221 -12.67 18.32 5.03
C ALA A 221 -11.64 17.86 6.09
N CYS A 222 -10.93 16.76 5.82
CA CYS A 222 -9.91 16.22 6.73
C CYS A 222 -8.64 17.10 6.81
N SER A 223 -8.27 17.80 5.73
CA SER A 223 -7.08 18.67 5.73
C SER A 223 -7.30 20.03 6.42
N ARG A 224 -8.56 20.47 6.56
CA ARG A 224 -8.90 21.76 7.22
C ARG A 224 -9.10 21.67 8.73
N THR A 225 -9.49 20.52 9.28
CA THR A 225 -9.76 20.37 10.71
C THR A 225 -8.51 20.13 11.58
N CYS A 226 -7.35 19.83 10.99
CA CYS A 226 -6.08 19.68 11.73
C CYS A 226 -5.33 21.00 12.03
N ARG A 227 -5.79 22.17 11.54
CA ARG A 227 -5.03 23.43 11.69
C ARG A 227 -5.48 24.37 12.82
N THR A 228 -6.47 24.01 13.63
CA THR A 228 -6.95 24.90 14.70
C THR A 228 -7.24 24.14 15.98
N LYS A 229 -6.24 24.03 16.86
CA LYS A 229 -6.38 24.00 18.33
C LYS A 229 -4.99 24.12 18.96
N ARG A 230 -4.43 25.34 18.93
CA ARG A 230 -3.44 25.78 19.93
C ARG A 230 -4.27 26.30 21.11
N PRO A 231 -4.19 25.72 22.32
CA PRO A 231 -4.85 26.33 23.48
C PRO A 231 -4.15 27.65 23.82
N PRO A 232 -4.89 28.69 24.25
CA PRO A 232 -4.28 29.92 24.72
C PRO A 232 -3.51 29.66 26.03
N ALA A 233 -2.46 30.46 26.21
CA ALA A 233 -1.49 30.41 27.30
C ALA A 233 -2.10 30.59 28.69
#